data_AF-A0A4D4LF05-F1
#
_entry.id   AF-A0A4D4LF05-F1
#
_cell.length_a   1.000
_cell.length_b   1.000
_cell.length_c   1.000
_cell.angle_alpha   90.00
_cell.angle_beta   90.00
_cell.angle_gamma   90.00
#
_symmetry.space_group_name_H-M   'P 1'
#
loop_
_entity.id
_entity.type
_entity.pdbx_description
1 polymer ?
#
loop_
_entity_poly.entity_id
_entity_poly.type
_entity_poly.pdbx_seq_one_letter_code
_entity_poly.pdbx_strand_id
1 'polypeptide(L)'
;MKTLICELLGVELPLLAFSHCRDVVAAVTNAGGFGVLGASSHTPQQLERELTWIDERVGGKPYGADLVIPEKYEGKGARLTREQLAERVPAGHHAFVDALLDAHGVDTSGRDQWPGSSVCPPTTSARSCSTSPCATRSS
;
A
#
# COMPACT_ATOMS: atom_id res chain seq x y z
N MET A 1 -14.29 26.01 9.40
CA MET A 1 -14.37 25.43 10.77
C MET A 1 -12.93 25.17 11.21
N LYS A 2 -12.41 25.86 12.23
CA LYS A 2 -11.04 25.62 12.74
C LYS A 2 -11.13 24.67 13.93
N THR A 3 -10.57 23.48 13.76
CA THR A 3 -10.52 22.43 14.79
C THR A 3 -9.09 22.30 15.32
N LEU A 4 -8.92 21.67 16.49
CA LEU A 4 -7.58 21.45 17.07
C LEU A 4 -6.63 20.72 16.11
N ILE A 5 -7.13 19.78 15.31
CA ILE A 5 -6.30 19.03 14.35
C ILE A 5 -5.86 19.91 13.17
N CYS A 6 -6.72 20.83 12.72
CA CYS A 6 -6.38 21.81 11.69
C CYS A 6 -5.27 22.76 12.16
N GLU A 7 -5.31 23.18 13.43
CA GLU A 7 -4.28 24.02 14.04
C GLU A 7 -2.96 23.27 14.24
N LEU A 8 -3.02 22.02 14.70
CA LEU A 8 -1.84 21.17 14.92
C LEU A 8 -1.09 20.89 13.61
N LEU A 9 -1.81 20.61 12.54
CA LEU A 9 -1.23 20.17 11.26
C LEU A 9 -1.08 21.30 10.24
N GLY A 10 -1.63 22.49 10.50
CA GLY A 10 -1.58 23.62 9.55
C GLY A 10 -2.44 23.42 8.30
N VAL A 11 -3.62 22.80 8.44
CA VAL A 11 -4.54 22.48 7.33
C VAL A 11 -5.90 23.16 7.49
N GLU A 12 -6.66 23.29 6.39
CA GLU A 12 -7.95 23.98 6.35
C GLU A 12 -9.13 23.06 6.67
N LEU A 13 -9.00 21.79 6.28
CA LEU A 13 -10.02 20.76 6.42
C LEU A 13 -9.53 19.69 7.40
N PRO A 14 -10.37 19.24 8.36
CA PRO A 14 -10.03 18.14 9.26
C PRO A 14 -10.18 16.78 8.54
N LEU A 15 -9.48 16.63 7.41
CA LEU A 15 -9.52 15.45 6.55
C LEU A 15 -8.10 14.93 6.39
N LEU A 16 -7.86 13.73 6.92
CA LEU A 16 -6.60 13.01 6.78
C LEU A 16 -6.81 11.87 5.79
N ALA A 17 -6.06 11.89 4.68
CA ALA A 17 -6.22 10.90 3.61
C ALA A 17 -4.97 10.02 3.49
N PHE A 18 -5.08 8.80 4.00
CA PHE A 18 -4.07 7.78 3.80
C PHE A 18 -4.12 7.20 2.38
N SER A 19 -2.98 7.11 1.70
CA SER A 19 -2.87 6.50 0.38
C SER A 19 -1.46 5.97 0.12
N HIS A 20 -1.36 4.91 -0.68
CA HIS A 20 -0.09 4.45 -1.27
C HIS A 20 0.25 5.18 -2.58
N CYS A 21 -0.66 5.99 -3.11
CA CYS A 21 -0.46 6.77 -4.32
C CYS A 21 -0.11 8.22 -3.97
N ARG A 22 1.12 8.63 -4.32
CA ARG A 22 1.63 10.00 -4.11
C ARG A 22 0.76 11.09 -4.74
N ASP A 23 0.12 10.81 -5.87
CA ASP A 23 -0.75 11.77 -6.56
C ASP A 23 -1.99 12.11 -5.72
N VAL A 24 -2.56 11.11 -5.04
CA VAL A 24 -3.68 11.32 -4.11
C VAL A 24 -3.25 12.14 -2.91
N VAL A 25 -2.06 11.85 -2.36
CA VAL A 25 -1.48 12.61 -1.23
C VAL A 25 -1.33 14.09 -1.62
N ALA A 26 -0.69 14.37 -2.75
CA ALA A 26 -0.49 15.74 -3.23
C ALA A 26 -1.82 16.44 -3.54
N ALA A 27 -2.78 15.75 -4.15
CA ALA A 27 -4.10 16.32 -4.45
C ALA A 27 -4.86 16.72 -3.19
N VAL A 28 -4.89 15.86 -2.17
CA VAL A 28 -5.55 16.15 -0.88
C VAL A 28 -4.88 17.30 -0.16
N THR A 29 -3.54 17.29 -0.08
CA THR A 29 -2.77 18.37 0.52
C THR A 29 -3.04 19.71 -0.18
N ASN A 30 -3.10 19.71 -1.52
CA ASN A 30 -3.42 20.92 -2.29
C ASN A 30 -4.86 21.41 -2.09
N ALA A 31 -5.81 20.51 -1.86
CA ALA A 31 -7.21 20.83 -1.57
C ALA A 31 -7.44 21.33 -0.13
N GLY A 32 -6.40 21.42 0.71
CA GLY A 32 -6.48 21.94 2.08
C GLY A 32 -6.72 20.86 3.14
N GLY A 33 -6.69 19.58 2.77
CA GLY A 33 -6.62 18.45 3.71
C GLY A 33 -5.18 18.06 4.04
N PHE A 34 -5.01 16.96 4.77
CA PHE A 34 -3.71 16.40 5.13
C PHE A 34 -3.50 15.04 4.45
N GLY A 35 -2.75 15.02 3.35
CA GLY A 35 -2.38 13.76 2.69
C GLY A 35 -1.37 12.98 3.51
N VAL A 36 -1.49 11.65 3.56
CA VAL A 36 -0.55 10.75 4.27
C VAL A 36 -0.09 9.63 3.34
N LEU A 37 1.21 9.60 3.07
CA LEU A 37 1.83 8.55 2.25
C LEU A 37 2.09 7.30 3.08
N GLY A 38 1.59 6.14 2.63
CA GLY A 38 1.99 4.84 3.19
C GLY A 38 3.44 4.49 2.84
N ALA A 39 4.38 4.80 3.74
CA ALA A 39 5.82 4.74 3.49
C ALA A 39 6.47 3.39 3.88
N SER A 40 5.77 2.55 4.64
CA SER A 40 6.29 1.29 5.22
C SER A 40 6.90 0.28 4.24
N SER A 41 6.52 0.31 2.96
CA SER A 41 7.04 -0.59 1.92
C SER A 41 8.21 -0.01 1.12
N HIS A 42 8.59 1.24 1.35
CA HIS A 42 9.61 1.92 0.56
C HIS A 42 11.01 1.67 1.15
N THR A 43 11.99 1.43 0.29
CA THR A 43 13.39 1.62 0.69
C THR A 43 13.66 3.10 0.97
N PRO A 44 14.71 3.46 1.72
CA PRO A 44 15.05 4.87 1.96
C PRO A 44 15.18 5.69 0.66
N GLN A 45 15.79 5.13 -0.38
CA GLN A 45 15.93 5.82 -1.67
C GLN A 45 14.62 5.93 -2.45
N GLN A 46 13.72 4.96 -2.30
CA GLN A 46 12.37 5.06 -2.87
C GLN A 46 11.58 6.15 -2.14
N LEU A 47 11.62 6.14 -0.81
CA LEU A 47 10.93 7.13 0.02
C LEU A 47 11.38 8.55 -0.31
N GLU A 48 12.69 8.78 -0.40
CA GLU A 48 13.26 10.08 -0.80
C GLU A 48 12.67 10.59 -2.12
N ARG A 49 12.58 9.70 -3.13
CA ARG A 49 12.01 10.06 -4.44
C ARG A 49 10.53 10.39 -4.36
N GLU A 50 9.76 9.63 -3.59
CA GLU A 50 8.33 9.89 -3.42
C GLU A 50 8.07 11.19 -2.66
N LEU A 51 8.81 11.45 -1.58
CA LEU A 51 8.70 12.69 -0.79
C LEU A 51 9.12 13.92 -1.61
N THR A 52 10.25 13.86 -2.30
CA THR A 52 10.70 14.94 -3.20
C THR A 52 9.64 15.26 -4.26
N TRP A 53 9.02 14.23 -4.85
CA TRP A 53 7.97 14.43 -5.85
C TRP A 53 6.74 15.14 -5.27
N ILE A 54 6.37 14.84 -4.02
CA ILE A 54 5.26 15.47 -3.31
C ILE A 54 5.63 16.93 -2.98
N ASP A 55 6.82 17.18 -2.44
CA ASP A 55 7.32 18.51 -2.07
C ASP A 55 7.23 19.50 -3.24
N GLU A 56 7.66 19.08 -4.43
CA GLU A 56 7.58 19.86 -5.67
C GLU A 56 6.16 20.28 -6.07
N ARG A 57 5.13 19.56 -5.59
CA ARG A 57 3.73 19.69 -6.03
C ARG A 57 2.80 20.27 -4.98
N VAL A 58 3.17 20.24 -3.71
CA VAL A 58 2.34 20.77 -2.61
C VAL A 58 2.68 22.20 -2.23
N GLY A 59 3.74 22.79 -2.81
CA GLY A 59 4.07 24.20 -2.62
C GLY A 59 4.34 24.58 -1.16
N GLY A 60 4.99 23.68 -0.41
CA GLY A 60 5.30 23.87 1.01
C GLY A 60 4.14 23.60 1.97
N LYS A 61 2.98 23.12 1.48
CA LYS A 61 1.89 22.67 2.35
C LYS A 61 2.27 21.37 3.10
N PRO A 62 1.88 21.22 4.37
CA PRO A 62 2.25 20.07 5.18
C PRO A 62 1.52 18.78 4.74
N TYR A 63 2.21 17.65 4.83
CA TYR A 63 1.69 16.30 4.60
C TYR A 63 2.41 15.29 5.51
N GLY A 64 1.90 14.08 5.59
CA GLY A 64 2.43 13.02 6.45
C GLY A 64 3.04 11.84 5.68
N ALA A 65 3.87 11.09 6.39
CA ALA A 65 4.33 9.76 5.99
C ALA A 65 4.01 8.77 7.12
N ASP A 66 3.39 7.65 6.77
CA ASP A 66 3.05 6.55 7.68
C ASP A 66 4.12 5.45 7.61
N LEU A 67 4.77 5.22 8.74
CA LEU A 67 5.84 4.24 8.91
C LEU A 67 5.47 3.24 10.01
N VAL A 68 5.47 1.96 9.65
CA VAL A 68 5.28 0.86 10.60
C VAL A 68 6.62 0.57 11.26
N ILE A 69 6.72 0.87 12.56
CA ILE A 69 7.90 0.57 13.38
C ILE A 69 7.58 -0.66 14.25
N PRO A 70 8.15 -1.84 13.97
CA PRO A 70 7.87 -3.03 14.76
C PRO A 70 8.56 -2.96 16.13
N GLU A 71 7.85 -3.36 17.19
CA GLU A 71 8.34 -3.38 18.59
C GLU A 71 9.54 -4.34 18.78
N LYS A 72 9.58 -5.42 18.00
CA LYS A 72 10.70 -6.35 17.91
C LYS A 72 11.12 -6.50 16.45
N TYR A 73 12.28 -5.96 16.12
CA TYR A 73 12.95 -6.24 14.86
C TYR A 73 13.61 -7.63 14.98
N GLU A 74 12.84 -8.72 14.84
CA GLU A 74 13.40 -10.08 14.68
C GLU A 74 14.12 -10.19 13.33
N GLY A 75 15.30 -9.61 13.25
CA GLY A 75 16.01 -9.43 11.98
C GLY A 75 17.37 -8.75 12.10
N LYS A 76 18.07 -8.85 13.24
CA LYS A 76 19.52 -8.62 13.25
C LYS A 76 20.21 -9.77 12.47
N GLY A 77 20.21 -9.66 11.14
CA GLY A 77 21.07 -10.46 10.25
C GLY A 77 20.44 -11.67 9.57
N ALA A 78 19.20 -12.07 9.90
CA ALA A 78 18.51 -13.14 9.20
C ALA A 78 17.38 -12.57 8.33
N ARG A 79 17.57 -12.62 7.00
CA ARG A 79 16.50 -12.40 6.02
C ARG A 79 15.64 -13.67 6.06
N LEU A 80 14.67 -13.73 6.99
CA LEU A 80 13.73 -14.85 7.01
C LEU A 80 13.00 -14.88 5.68
N THR A 81 13.01 -16.03 5.02
CA THR A 81 12.26 -16.19 3.78
C THR A 81 10.77 -16.31 4.10
N ARG A 82 9.93 -16.09 3.10
CA ARG A 82 8.49 -16.15 3.26
C ARG A 82 8.02 -17.53 3.72
N GLU A 83 8.70 -18.57 3.27
CA GLU A 83 8.46 -19.97 3.61
C GLU A 83 8.76 -20.22 5.09
N GLN A 84 9.90 -19.72 5.57
CA GLN A 84 10.28 -19.80 6.99
C GLN A 84 9.32 -19.05 7.91
N LEU A 85 8.70 -17.97 7.42
CA LEU A 85 7.68 -17.24 8.16
C LEU A 85 6.34 -18.00 8.15
N ALA A 86 5.97 -18.60 7.02
CA ALA A 86 4.76 -19.41 6.89
C ALA A 86 4.82 -20.66 7.79
N GLU A 87 5.99 -21.30 7.92
CA GLU A 87 6.21 -22.44 8.83
C GLU A 87 6.00 -22.09 10.32
N ARG A 88 6.05 -20.80 10.69
CA ARG A 88 5.77 -20.37 12.06
C ARG A 88 4.27 -20.34 12.38
N VAL A 89 3.40 -20.43 11.37
CA VAL A 89 1.96 -20.47 11.58
C VAL A 89 1.57 -21.88 12.06
N PRO A 90 0.94 -22.04 13.24
CA PRO A 90 0.59 -23.36 13.74
C PRO A 90 -0.39 -24.09 12.81
N ALA A 91 -0.20 -25.40 12.61
CA ALA A 91 -1.02 -26.23 11.72
C ALA A 91 -2.54 -26.11 11.98
N GLY A 92 -2.95 -25.89 13.24
CA GLY A 92 -4.36 -25.69 13.59
C GLY A 92 -5.00 -24.45 12.93
N HIS A 93 -4.23 -23.39 12.66
CA HIS A 93 -4.74 -22.21 11.94
C HIS A 93 -4.99 -22.53 10.47
N HIS A 94 -4.10 -23.32 9.84
CA HIS A 94 -4.30 -23.80 8.47
C HIS A 94 -5.55 -24.66 8.38
N ALA A 95 -5.70 -25.66 9.26
CA ALA A 95 -6.86 -26.54 9.30
C ALA A 95 -8.18 -25.78 9.52
N PHE A 96 -8.17 -24.73 10.36
CA PHE A 96 -9.34 -23.88 10.58
C PHE A 96 -9.73 -23.12 9.30
N VAL A 97 -8.77 -22.50 8.60
CA VAL A 97 -9.03 -21.75 7.37
C VAL A 97 -9.52 -22.67 6.27
N ASP A 98 -8.92 -23.86 6.12
CA ASP A 98 -9.35 -24.85 5.13
C ASP A 98 -10.78 -25.30 5.38
N ALA A 99 -11.11 -25.68 6.62
CA ALA A 99 -12.47 -26.07 6.99
C ALA A 99 -13.50 -24.94 6.77
N LEU A 100 -13.13 -23.68 7.03
CA LEU A 100 -14.00 -22.52 6.80
C LEU A 100 -14.28 -22.31 5.31
N LEU A 101 -13.25 -22.41 4.46
CA LEU A 101 -13.39 -22.22 3.02
C LEU A 101 -14.21 -23.36 2.39
N ASP A 102 -13.98 -24.59 2.83
CA ASP A 102 -14.76 -25.76 2.41
C ASP A 102 -16.24 -25.63 2.81
N ALA A 103 -16.50 -25.20 4.05
CA ALA A 103 -17.86 -25.01 4.55
C ALA A 103 -18.67 -23.98 3.74
N HIS A 104 -17.99 -23.04 3.08
CA HIS A 104 -18.60 -22.02 2.24
C HIS A 104 -18.44 -22.29 0.73
N GLY A 105 -17.91 -23.45 0.34
CA GLY A 105 -17.75 -23.84 -1.06
C GLY A 105 -16.79 -22.94 -1.84
N VAL A 106 -15.82 -22.33 -1.17
CA VAL A 106 -14.82 -21.47 -1.80
C VAL A 106 -13.73 -22.37 -2.39
N ASP A 107 -13.58 -22.34 -3.71
CA ASP A 107 -12.52 -23.11 -4.38
C ASP A 107 -11.13 -22.57 -4.00
N THR A 108 -10.28 -23.47 -3.51
CA THR A 108 -8.92 -23.17 -3.07
C THR A 108 -7.85 -23.72 -4.02
N SER A 109 -8.25 -24.35 -5.12
CA SER A 109 -7.35 -24.96 -6.13
C SER A 109 -6.35 -23.97 -6.76
N GLY A 110 -6.61 -22.66 -6.64
CA GLY A 110 -5.72 -21.57 -7.08
C GLY A 110 -4.92 -20.87 -5.96
N ARG A 111 -4.96 -21.35 -4.71
CA ARG A 111 -4.35 -20.64 -3.56
C ARG A 111 -2.84 -20.40 -3.75
N ASP A 112 -2.12 -21.37 -4.31
CA ASP A 112 -0.68 -21.29 -4.56
C ASP A 112 -0.32 -20.39 -5.76
N GLN A 113 -1.33 -20.00 -6.54
CA GLN A 113 -1.20 -19.19 -7.75
C GLN A 113 -1.60 -17.71 -7.52
N TRP A 114 -1.99 -17.35 -6.28
CA TRP A 114 -2.43 -16.00 -5.94
C TRP A 114 -1.27 -14.99 -6.07
N PRO A 115 -1.36 -13.95 -6.91
CA PRO A 115 -0.25 -13.02 -7.17
C PRO A 115 0.09 -12.13 -5.96
N GLY A 116 -0.81 -11.99 -4.97
CA GLY A 116 -0.53 -11.35 -3.68
C GLY A 116 0.32 -12.21 -2.73
N SER A 117 0.65 -13.44 -3.11
CA SER A 117 1.59 -14.29 -2.39
C SER A 117 3.05 -13.89 -2.74
N SER A 118 3.31 -13.38 -3.95
CA SER A 118 4.61 -12.83 -4.34
C SER A 118 4.50 -11.34 -4.68
N VAL A 119 4.71 -10.52 -3.67
CA VAL A 119 4.94 -9.06 -3.68
C VAL A 119 5.99 -8.52 -4.69
N CYS A 120 5.65 -8.31 -5.96
CA CYS A 120 6.39 -7.52 -7.00
C CYS A 120 7.80 -8.00 -7.43
N PRO A 121 7.98 -8.52 -8.67
CA PRO A 121 9.30 -8.55 -9.29
C PRO A 121 9.73 -7.14 -9.73
N PRO A 122 11.04 -6.81 -9.77
CA PRO A 122 11.50 -5.54 -10.30
C PRO A 122 11.09 -5.42 -11.77
N THR A 123 10.49 -4.28 -12.12
CA THR A 123 9.97 -3.96 -13.45
C THR A 123 11.09 -3.99 -14.49
N THR A 124 11.27 -5.12 -15.17
CA THR A 124 12.09 -5.20 -16.39
C THR A 124 11.35 -5.99 -17.46
N SER A 125 10.35 -5.38 -18.08
CA SER A 125 10.26 -5.32 -19.54
C SER A 125 9.08 -4.46 -19.95
N ALA A 126 9.37 -3.42 -20.72
CA ALA A 126 8.39 -2.73 -21.51
C ALA A 126 7.73 -3.74 -22.46
N ARG A 127 6.44 -4.02 -22.27
CA ARG A 127 5.58 -4.50 -23.35
C ARG A 127 4.50 -3.47 -23.60
N SER A 128 4.61 -2.89 -24.79
CA SER A 128 3.68 -2.00 -25.46
C SER A 128 2.22 -2.33 -25.15
N CYS A 129 1.53 -1.37 -24.57
CA CYS A 129 0.07 -1.32 -24.57
C CYS A 129 -0.36 -1.08 -26.03
N SER A 130 -0.63 -2.14 -26.78
CA SER A 130 -1.29 -2.03 -28.08
C SER A 130 -2.76 -1.71 -27.83
N THR A 131 -3.13 -0.51 -28.23
CA THR A 131 -4.51 -0.03 -28.35
C THR A 131 -5.37 -1.04 -29.10
N SER A 132 -6.51 -1.41 -28.54
CA SER A 132 -7.64 -1.92 -29.32
C SER A 132 -8.96 -1.46 -28.71
N PRO A 133 -9.95 -1.13 -29.55
CA PRO A 133 -10.93 -0.10 -29.25
C PRO A 133 -12.17 -0.67 -28.58
N CYS A 134 -12.77 0.16 -27.74
CA CYS A 134 -14.09 0.02 -27.15
C CYS A 134 -15.12 -0.38 -28.22
N ALA A 135 -15.63 -1.61 -28.13
CA ALA A 135 -16.71 -2.09 -28.99
C ALA A 135 -18.04 -1.47 -28.54
N THR A 136 -18.55 -0.59 -29.39
CA THR A 136 -19.89 -0.03 -29.40
C THR A 136 -20.93 -1.16 -29.46
N ARG A 137 -21.78 -1.28 -28.44
CA ARG A 137 -23.09 -1.97 -28.55
C ARG A 137 -24.14 -0.91 -28.83
N SER A 138 -24.57 -0.84 -30.08
CA SER A 138 -25.78 -0.16 -30.53
C SER A 138 -26.87 -1.21 -30.78
N SER A 139 -28.05 -0.92 -30.22
CA SER A 139 -29.40 -1.40 -30.56
C SER A 139 -29.74 -2.88 -30.37
#